data_AF-A0A645HA02-F1
#
_entry.id   AF-A0A645HA02-F1
#
_cell.length_a   1.000
_cell.length_b   1.000
_cell.length_c   1.000
_cell.angle_alpha   90.00
_cell.angle_beta   90.00
_cell.angle_gamma   90.00
#
_symmetry.space_group_name_H-M   'P 1'
#
loop_
_entity.id
_entity.type
_entity.pdbx_description
1 polymer ?
#
loop_
_entity_poly.entity_id
_entity_poly.type
_entity_poly.pdbx_seq_one_letter_code
_entity_poly.pdbx_strand_id
1 'polypeptide(L)'
;MMFRFYRIFAVAVFAGVLLSLAGCASRLPEGRYSAPGQGDYILVNNDLIFLHIATPQSNPSPFAFWDWAGGYSLSKDGNLTMKMDSTLWKKWSFYYSFLYEKNAIRVVDKGSGRPAATLILEAPARR
;
A
#
# COMPACT_ATOMS: atom_id res chain seq x y z
N MET A 1 -37.89 -42.89 4.65
CA MET A 1 -36.57 -42.74 3.99
C MET A 1 -36.38 -41.27 3.61
N MET A 2 -36.17 -40.36 4.58
CA MET A 2 -36.32 -38.91 4.29
C MET A 2 -35.50 -37.99 5.20
N PHE A 3 -34.31 -38.41 5.65
CA PHE A 3 -33.47 -37.62 6.56
C PHE A 3 -32.01 -37.42 6.08
N ARG A 4 -31.71 -37.75 4.82
CA ARG A 4 -30.31 -37.80 4.33
C ARG A 4 -29.90 -36.64 3.42
N PHE A 5 -30.84 -35.77 3.01
CA PHE A 5 -30.57 -34.66 2.08
C PHE A 5 -30.23 -33.31 2.73
N TYR A 6 -30.62 -33.08 4.00
CA TYR A 6 -30.35 -31.80 4.68
C TYR A 6 -28.88 -31.58 5.07
N ARG A 7 -28.07 -32.65 5.12
CA ARG A 7 -26.65 -32.55 5.51
C ARG A 7 -25.75 -31.97 4.41
N ILE A 8 -26.15 -32.05 3.14
CA ILE A 8 -25.33 -31.61 2.01
C ILE A 8 -25.46 -30.10 1.81
N PHE A 9 -26.65 -29.53 2.04
CA PHE A 9 -26.87 -28.09 1.91
C PHE A 9 -26.23 -27.26 3.03
N ALA A 10 -26.07 -27.82 4.24
CA ALA A 10 -25.42 -27.12 5.36
C ALA A 10 -23.92 -26.88 5.13
N VAL A 11 -23.25 -27.76 4.38
CA VAL A 11 -21.80 -27.65 4.09
C VAL A 11 -21.53 -26.61 3.01
N ALA A 12 -22.43 -26.45 2.04
CA ALA A 12 -22.29 -25.46 0.97
C ALA A 12 -22.44 -24.01 1.47
N VAL A 13 -23.30 -23.77 2.46
CA VAL A 13 -23.51 -22.43 3.03
C VAL A 13 -22.34 -22.00 3.91
N PHE A 14 -21.71 -22.91 4.64
CA PHE A 14 -20.53 -22.58 5.47
C PHE A 14 -19.28 -22.25 4.64
N ALA A 15 -19.10 -22.89 3.47
CA ALA A 15 -18.01 -22.55 2.56
C ALA A 15 -18.16 -21.17 1.92
N GLY A 16 -19.40 -20.74 1.62
CA GLY A 16 -19.68 -19.41 1.06
C GLY A 16 -19.46 -18.26 2.05
N VAL A 17 -19.73 -18.48 3.35
CA VAL A 17 -19.56 -17.46 4.40
C VAL A 17 -18.09 -17.26 4.79
N LEU A 18 -17.24 -18.29 4.69
CA LEU A 18 -15.80 -18.13 4.89
C LEU A 18 -15.13 -17.38 3.73
N LEU A 19 -15.67 -17.49 2.51
CA LEU A 19 -15.20 -16.72 1.34
C LEU A 19 -15.62 -15.25 1.37
N SER A 20 -16.68 -14.87 2.08
CA SER A 20 -17.10 -13.46 2.21
C SER A 20 -16.31 -12.68 3.29
N LEU A 21 -15.69 -13.37 4.24
CA LEU A 21 -14.70 -12.77 5.17
C LEU A 21 -13.34 -12.47 4.49
N ALA A 22 -13.08 -13.02 3.31
CA ALA A 22 -11.93 -12.65 2.47
C ALA A 22 -12.13 -11.32 1.71
N GLY A 23 -13.20 -10.59 2.00
CA GLY A 23 -13.33 -9.16 1.71
C GLY A 23 -12.47 -8.28 2.62
N CYS A 24 -11.38 -8.81 3.20
CA CYS A 24 -10.40 -8.02 3.93
C CYS A 24 -9.98 -6.85 3.05
N ALA A 25 -10.26 -5.63 3.51
CA ALA A 25 -9.53 -4.47 3.06
C ALA A 25 -8.04 -4.81 3.21
N SER A 26 -7.32 -4.90 2.10
CA SER A 26 -5.87 -5.14 2.16
C SER A 26 -5.26 -3.96 2.88
N ARG A 27 -4.76 -4.18 4.10
CA ARG A 27 -4.05 -3.17 4.89
C ARG A 27 -2.56 -3.41 4.72
N LEU A 28 -1.77 -2.33 4.69
CA LEU A 28 -0.32 -2.46 4.74
C LEU A 28 0.09 -2.93 6.15
N PRO A 29 1.09 -3.83 6.27
CA PRO A 29 1.75 -4.07 7.54
C PRO A 29 2.24 -2.76 8.16
N GLU A 30 2.06 -2.64 9.46
CA GLU A 30 2.51 -1.47 10.20
C GLU A 30 4.04 -1.46 10.36
N GLY A 31 4.61 -0.26 10.39
CA GLY A 31 6.03 -0.05 10.58
C GLY A 31 6.61 0.93 9.58
N ARG A 32 7.95 0.98 9.56
CA ARG A 32 8.71 1.83 8.65
C ARG A 32 9.16 1.02 7.45
N TYR A 33 8.80 1.50 6.27
CA TYR A 33 9.36 1.05 5.00
C TYR A 33 10.48 2.02 4.62
N SER A 34 11.67 1.52 4.34
CA SER A 34 12.80 2.38 3.94
C SER A 34 13.66 1.70 2.87
N ALA A 35 14.40 2.51 2.12
CA ALA A 35 15.46 2.06 1.23
C ALA A 35 16.82 2.48 1.80
N PRO A 36 17.81 1.58 1.88
CA PRO A 36 19.16 1.94 2.31
C PRO A 36 19.75 3.04 1.42
N GLY A 37 20.24 4.11 2.04
CA GLY A 37 21.05 5.14 1.36
C GLY A 37 20.29 6.18 0.52
N GLN A 38 18.97 6.06 0.34
CA GLN A 38 18.18 7.04 -0.44
C GLN A 38 17.45 8.07 0.43
N GLY A 39 17.30 7.80 1.74
CA GLY A 39 16.57 8.69 2.64
C GLY A 39 15.05 8.57 2.52
N ASP A 40 14.54 8.08 1.39
CA ASP A 40 13.12 7.76 1.20
C ASP A 40 12.59 6.79 2.27
N TYR A 41 11.46 7.15 2.86
CA TYR A 41 10.74 6.25 3.75
C TYR A 41 9.24 6.48 3.75
N ILE A 42 8.52 5.44 4.15
CA ILE A 42 7.09 5.47 4.40
C ILE A 42 6.85 4.91 5.80
N LEU A 43 6.05 5.60 6.61
CA LEU A 43 5.57 5.07 7.90
C LEU A 43 4.11 4.70 7.76
N VAL A 44 3.76 3.48 8.16
CA VAL A 44 2.39 2.99 8.20
C VAL A 44 2.00 2.75 9.66
N ASN A 45 0.88 3.34 10.07
CA ASN A 45 0.27 3.11 11.36
C ASN A 45 -1.26 3.07 11.17
N ASN A 46 -1.86 1.90 11.36
CA ASN A 46 -3.27 1.66 11.06
C ASN A 46 -3.65 2.06 9.62
N ASP A 47 -4.63 2.97 9.49
CA ASP A 47 -5.12 3.49 8.21
C ASP A 47 -4.43 4.79 7.80
N LEU A 48 -3.39 5.19 8.54
CA LEU A 48 -2.58 6.37 8.26
C LEU A 48 -1.24 5.98 7.67
N ILE A 49 -0.80 6.82 6.73
CA ILE A 49 0.49 6.73 6.09
C ILE A 49 1.19 8.09 6.16
N PHE A 50 2.50 8.08 6.37
CA PHE A 50 3.37 9.22 6.15
C PHE A 50 4.36 8.87 5.05
N LEU A 51 4.48 9.74 4.06
CA LEU A 51 5.42 9.60 2.96
C LEU A 51 6.49 10.66 3.08
N HIS A 52 7.74 10.24 2.91
CA HIS A 52 8.91 11.10 2.71
C HIS A 52 9.64 10.58 1.49
N ILE A 53 9.36 11.17 0.33
CA ILE A 53 9.82 10.67 -0.97
C ILE A 53 10.65 11.75 -1.66
N ALA A 54 11.83 11.39 -2.16
CA ALA A 54 12.70 12.30 -2.88
C ALA A 54 11.96 12.90 -4.09
N THR A 55 12.16 14.19 -4.34
CA THR A 55 11.48 14.86 -5.46
C THR A 55 11.97 14.37 -6.82
N PRO A 56 11.10 14.38 -7.84
CA PRO A 56 11.48 13.88 -9.15
C PRO A 56 12.52 14.81 -9.76
N GLN A 57 13.50 14.25 -10.47
CA GLN A 57 14.56 15.05 -11.09
C GLN A 57 14.01 16.10 -12.08
N SER A 58 12.85 15.81 -12.68
CA SER A 58 12.15 16.72 -13.60
C SER A 58 11.43 17.88 -12.91
N ASN A 59 11.23 17.82 -11.59
CA ASN A 59 10.60 18.88 -10.81
C ASN A 59 11.17 18.91 -9.38
N PRO A 60 12.45 19.30 -9.22
CA PRO A 60 13.11 19.29 -7.93
C PRO A 60 12.49 20.33 -6.99
N SER A 61 12.31 19.95 -5.72
CA SER A 61 11.92 20.88 -4.66
C SER A 61 13.15 21.46 -3.96
N PRO A 62 13.11 22.70 -3.44
CA PRO A 62 14.16 23.22 -2.57
C PRO A 62 14.40 22.37 -1.32
N PHE A 63 13.40 21.57 -0.90
CA PHE A 63 13.48 20.70 0.28
C PHE A 63 13.96 19.27 -0.05
N ALA A 64 14.32 18.99 -1.31
CA ALA A 64 14.73 17.68 -1.85
C ALA A 64 13.72 16.52 -1.73
N PHE A 65 12.77 16.61 -0.82
CA PHE A 65 11.72 15.62 -0.56
C PHE A 65 10.33 16.25 -0.65
N TRP A 66 9.35 15.42 -0.96
CA TRP A 66 7.94 15.70 -0.75
C TRP A 66 7.43 14.87 0.40
N ASP A 67 6.80 15.59 1.33
CA ASP A 67 6.20 15.01 2.51
C ASP A 67 4.69 15.09 2.43
N TRP A 68 4.03 14.02 2.85
CA TRP A 68 2.58 14.02 3.02
C TRP A 68 2.14 12.97 4.04
N ALA A 69 1.11 13.31 4.82
CA ALA A 69 0.50 12.40 5.79
C ALA A 69 -1.01 12.34 5.58
N GLY A 70 -1.60 11.16 5.74
CA GLY A 70 -3.05 11.02 5.73
C GLY A 70 -3.52 9.59 5.54
N GLY A 71 -4.79 9.45 5.15
CA GLY A 71 -5.38 8.15 4.89
C GLY A 71 -4.89 7.53 3.57
N TYR A 72 -4.90 6.21 3.49
CA TYR A 72 -4.63 5.51 2.24
C TYR A 72 -5.71 4.47 1.91
N SER A 73 -5.62 3.92 0.71
CA SER A 73 -6.31 2.71 0.29
C SER A 73 -5.36 1.86 -0.53
N LEU A 74 -5.37 0.56 -0.29
CA LEU A 74 -4.58 -0.41 -1.03
C LEU A 74 -5.54 -1.31 -1.81
N SER A 75 -5.34 -1.42 -3.12
CA SER A 75 -6.12 -2.33 -3.96
C SER A 75 -5.64 -3.78 -3.81
N LYS A 76 -6.46 -4.74 -4.24
CA LYS A 76 -6.11 -6.17 -4.24
C LYS A 76 -4.87 -6.47 -5.10
N ASP A 77 -4.62 -5.66 -6.13
CA ASP A 77 -3.47 -5.77 -7.03
C ASP A 77 -2.21 -5.08 -6.47
N GLY A 78 -2.28 -4.53 -5.25
CA GLY A 78 -1.17 -3.84 -4.61
C GLY A 78 -1.06 -2.36 -4.95
N ASN A 79 -2.00 -1.76 -5.70
CA ASN A 79 -1.96 -0.32 -5.98
C ASN A 79 -2.24 0.47 -4.70
N LEU A 80 -1.25 1.24 -4.25
CA LEU A 80 -1.37 2.11 -3.09
C LEU A 80 -1.79 3.50 -3.55
N THR A 81 -2.96 3.94 -3.07
CA THR A 81 -3.53 5.25 -3.37
C THR A 81 -3.62 6.06 -2.09
N MET A 82 -3.05 7.26 -2.09
CA MET A 82 -3.14 8.20 -0.98
C MET A 82 -4.42 9.02 -1.11
N LYS A 83 -5.16 9.19 -0.01
CA LYS A 83 -6.38 10.00 0.05
C LYS A 83 -6.04 11.49 0.19
N MET A 84 -5.22 11.99 -0.73
CA MET A 84 -4.85 13.40 -0.83
C MET A 84 -6.02 14.23 -1.37
N ASP A 85 -5.97 15.56 -1.17
CA ASP A 85 -6.83 16.46 -1.93
C ASP A 85 -6.54 16.35 -3.44
N SER A 86 -7.50 16.73 -4.28
CA SER A 86 -7.42 16.47 -5.73
C SER A 86 -6.26 17.17 -6.43
N THR A 87 -5.83 18.34 -5.95
CA THR A 87 -4.73 19.11 -6.55
C THR A 87 -3.40 18.47 -6.20
N LEU A 88 -3.19 18.15 -4.93
CA LEU A 88 -1.97 17.48 -4.49
C LEU A 88 -1.86 16.07 -5.06
N TRP A 89 -2.97 15.32 -5.10
CA TRP A 89 -3.03 14.00 -5.72
C TRP A 89 -2.63 14.05 -7.19
N LYS A 90 -3.16 15.01 -7.97
CA LYS A 90 -2.78 15.19 -9.38
C LYS A 90 -1.27 15.41 -9.53
N LYS A 91 -0.66 16.21 -8.65
CA LYS A 91 0.78 16.43 -8.66
C LYS A 91 1.55 15.13 -8.37
N TRP A 92 1.26 14.45 -7.27
CA TRP A 92 1.99 13.22 -6.89
C TRP A 92 1.79 12.10 -7.91
N SER A 93 0.56 11.85 -8.33
CA SER A 93 0.21 10.78 -9.27
C SER A 93 0.70 11.05 -10.70
N PHE A 94 1.07 12.29 -11.03
CA PHE A 94 1.74 12.59 -12.29
C PHE A 94 3.18 12.05 -12.31
N TYR A 95 3.91 12.18 -11.20
CA TYR A 95 5.31 11.75 -11.12
C TYR A 95 5.51 10.33 -10.63
N TYR A 96 4.63 9.85 -9.73
CA TYR A 96 4.85 8.58 -9.04
C TYR A 96 3.67 7.62 -9.13
N SER A 97 4.01 6.34 -9.05
CA SER A 97 3.08 5.24 -8.75
C SER A 97 3.59 4.50 -7.52
N PHE A 98 2.69 4.07 -6.64
CA PHE A 98 3.05 3.32 -5.45
C PHE A 98 2.45 1.91 -5.54
N LEU A 99 3.31 0.90 -5.50
CA LEU A 99 2.93 -0.51 -5.65
C LEU A 99 3.44 -1.30 -4.46
N TYR A 100 2.54 -1.99 -3.78
CA TYR A 100 2.87 -2.91 -2.71
C TYR A 100 2.97 -4.34 -3.25
N GLU A 101 4.15 -4.94 -3.18
CA GLU A 101 4.40 -6.31 -3.63
C GLU A 101 5.41 -6.95 -2.67
N LYS A 102 5.17 -8.21 -2.25
CA LYS A 102 6.13 -9.01 -1.45
C LYS A 102 6.71 -8.27 -0.22
N ASN A 103 5.85 -7.59 0.53
CA ASN A 103 6.21 -6.80 1.72
C ASN A 103 7.14 -5.60 1.45
N ALA A 104 7.18 -5.11 0.21
CA ALA A 104 7.87 -3.89 -0.16
C ALA A 104 6.94 -2.91 -0.87
N ILE A 105 7.17 -1.61 -0.67
CA ILE A 105 6.52 -0.55 -1.42
C ILE A 105 7.49 -0.06 -2.49
N ARG A 106 7.15 -0.31 -3.75
CA ARG A 106 7.87 0.18 -4.92
C ARG A 106 7.30 1.54 -5.31
N VAL A 107 8.16 2.54 -5.30
CA VAL A 107 7.86 3.88 -5.83
C VAL A 107 8.39 3.90 -7.25
N VAL A 108 7.51 4.04 -8.23
CA VAL A 108 7.87 4.04 -9.66
C VAL A 108 7.79 5.47 -10.17
N ASP A 109 8.91 5.98 -10.69
CA ASP A 109 8.95 7.25 -11.41
C ASP A 109 8.26 7.05 -12.77
N LYS A 110 7.17 7.77 -13.02
CA LYS A 110 6.38 7.65 -14.25
C LYS A 110 7.03 8.32 -15.46
N GLY A 111 7.95 9.26 -15.26
CA GLY A 111 8.70 9.88 -16.36
C GLY A 111 9.70 8.91 -16.99
N SER A 112 10.36 8.09 -16.17
CA SER A 112 11.35 7.11 -16.63
C SER A 112 10.82 5.67 -16.73
N GLY A 113 9.71 5.36 -16.06
CA GLY A 113 9.17 4.01 -15.90
C GLY A 113 10.02 3.12 -14.98
N ARG A 114 11.06 3.67 -14.33
CA ARG A 114 11.98 2.92 -13.47
C ARG A 114 11.58 3.05 -11.99
N PRO A 115 11.97 2.10 -11.13
CA PRO A 115 11.82 2.25 -9.69
C PRO A 115 12.63 3.46 -9.22
N ALA A 116 11.97 4.45 -8.63
CA ALA A 116 12.60 5.56 -7.91
C ALA A 116 13.18 5.05 -6.58
N ALA A 117 12.39 4.26 -5.86
CA ALA A 117 12.76 3.61 -4.61
C ALA A 117 12.06 2.25 -4.48
N THR A 118 12.70 1.32 -3.77
CA THR A 118 12.05 0.07 -3.30
C THR A 118 12.21 0.03 -1.78
N LEU A 119 11.12 0.35 -1.10
CA LEU A 119 11.08 0.51 0.35
C LEU A 119 10.68 -0.81 1.00
N ILE A 120 11.53 -1.36 1.85
CA ILE A 120 11.32 -2.65 2.51
C ILE A 120 10.91 -2.38 3.95
N LEU A 121 9.94 -3.15 4.46
CA LEU A 121 9.54 -3.07 5.85
C LEU A 121 10.74 -3.39 6.76
N GLU A 122 11.11 -2.44 7.61
CA GLU A 122 12.14 -2.61 8.62
C GLU A 122 11.70 -3.67 9.63
N ALA A 123 12.64 -4.54 10.00
CA ALA A 123 12.39 -5.47 11.09
C ALA A 123 12.09 -4.68 12.37
N PRO A 124 11.09 -5.10 13.18
CA PRO A 124 10.84 -4.44 14.45
C PRO A 124 12.13 -4.45 15.27
N ALA A 125 12.59 -3.27 15.66
CA ALA A 125 13.77 -3.12 16.49
C ALA A 125 13.53 -3.91 17.79
N ARG A 126 14.27 -5.01 17.98
CA ARG A 126 14.27 -5.74 19.24
C ARG A 126 14.87 -4.81 20.29
N ARG A 127 14.02 -4.31 21.19
CA ARG A 127 14.45 -3.63 22.41
C ARG A 127 14.85 -4.66 23.46
#